data_AF-A0A959DT93-F1
#
_entry.id   AF-A0A959DT93-F1
#
_cell.length_a   1.000
_cell.length_b   1.000
_cell.length_c   1.000
_cell.angle_alpha   90.00
_cell.angle_beta   90.00
_cell.angle_gamma   90.00
#
_symmetry.space_group_name_H-M   'P 1'
#
loop_
_entity.id
_entity.type
_entity.pdbx_description
1 polymer ?
#
loop_
_entity_poly.entity_id
_entity_poly.type
_entity_poly.pdbx_seq_one_letter_code
_entity_poly.pdbx_strand_id
1 'polypeptide(L)'
;MRRLKNIVFWQRTIGLILLLYCLFRIGMVNYIDYTLEKIIVNNAEKGISLSYEDINVGWVFSSVSIYNLKFIGKNSQDSVFRVDVGHARINKLKVMELLISKRLKILNLDFIHVTVSTWAGRHLPQSEEAGIRMNKLFRRLKVDKILFKELVWRYLDENGKLEALVETERLSLDGLRLKQRDKGIPTMSLESLRNSDLNLEFPGNKHRYLIGNIVYNHIDSSLIINNIHIIPLLDKVAFSNYYKSQQDRISGMSREIKFSGFSILDTMGVHVHSRSMDLTFELEVYRNKRYPFTRKRTVLLPSEMFKRVGFLFDVDSVRLRDGFVAYEELNIKDRNPGRVFFQDIDMDAFHFTNDSTQADNVFYATGNFMGQGRVKAEITMPLGYGKDYRIKGACSSFELKEVNSILKSTYLVDIKSGILDTMAFDFTYNIRKSQGIVDFKYSDLKVHVYNAKDTDKKSFLKSWAMNQFIRINKIGDANLTGKINFERNPSRSVFYYWSKSLLYGLKDALIKNGAINPKFNKSKTFILDDG
;
A
#
# COMPACT_ATOMS: atom_id res chain seq x y z
N MET A 1 -68.65 30.59 32.81
CA MET A 1 -67.59 30.51 33.85
C MET A 1 -66.78 29.20 33.87
N ARG A 2 -67.36 27.99 33.70
CA ARG A 2 -66.57 26.72 33.68
C ARG A 2 -65.54 26.59 32.55
N ARG A 3 -65.85 27.06 31.33
CA ARG A 3 -64.90 27.03 30.19
C ARG A 3 -63.66 27.92 30.41
N LEU A 4 -63.82 29.11 30.99
CA LEU A 4 -62.72 30.02 31.35
C LEU A 4 -61.82 29.45 32.45
N LYS A 5 -62.39 28.81 33.48
CA LYS A 5 -61.60 28.12 34.52
C LYS A 5 -60.77 26.96 33.96
N ASN A 6 -61.29 26.21 32.99
CA ASN A 6 -60.54 25.15 32.32
C ASN A 6 -59.41 25.71 31.45
N ILE A 7 -59.62 26.82 30.73
CA ILE A 7 -58.57 27.47 29.94
C ILE A 7 -57.44 27.98 30.84
N VAL A 8 -57.78 28.65 31.96
CA VAL A 8 -56.78 29.13 32.94
C VAL A 8 -56.06 27.97 33.62
N PHE A 9 -56.74 26.85 33.90
CA PHE A 9 -56.13 25.64 34.43
C PHE A 9 -55.12 25.04 33.43
N TRP A 10 -55.51 24.88 32.17
CA TRP A 10 -54.64 24.38 31.10
C TRP A 10 -53.46 25.32 30.81
N GLN A 11 -53.65 26.64 30.84
CA GLN A 11 -52.56 27.60 30.70
C GLN A 11 -51.57 27.51 31.87
N ARG A 12 -52.06 27.32 33.11
CA ARG A 12 -51.19 27.14 34.29
C ARG A 12 -50.46 25.81 34.27
N THR A 13 -51.09 24.72 33.85
CA THR A 13 -50.42 23.42 33.71
C THR A 13 -49.40 23.42 32.57
N ILE A 14 -49.71 24.02 31.42
CA ILE A 14 -48.75 24.22 30.33
C ILE A 14 -47.57 25.09 30.80
N GLY A 15 -47.85 26.20 31.50
CA GLY A 15 -46.82 27.07 32.06
C GLY A 15 -45.92 26.35 33.07
N LEU A 16 -46.49 25.51 33.93
CA LEU A 16 -45.75 24.67 34.88
C LEU A 16 -44.89 23.62 34.16
N ILE A 17 -45.43 22.96 33.13
CA ILE A 17 -44.69 21.98 32.31
C ILE A 17 -43.51 22.66 31.60
N LEU A 18 -43.72 23.85 31.02
CA LEU A 18 -42.67 24.63 30.38
C LEU A 18 -41.61 25.09 31.38
N LEU A 19 -42.00 25.52 32.58
CA LEU A 19 -41.07 25.93 33.63
C LEU A 19 -40.26 24.73 34.15
N LEU A 20 -40.89 23.59 34.41
CA LEU A 20 -40.21 22.35 34.78
C LEU A 20 -39.27 21.88 33.67
N TYR A 21 -39.67 22.02 32.40
CA TYR A 21 -38.82 21.74 31.26
C TYR A 21 -37.61 22.68 31.18
N CYS A 22 -37.80 23.98 31.41
CA CYS A 22 -36.72 24.97 31.45
C CYS A 22 -35.75 24.70 32.61
N LEU A 23 -36.25 24.37 33.81
CA LEU A 23 -35.41 23.99 34.95
C LEU A 23 -34.66 22.69 34.70
N PHE A 24 -35.34 21.67 34.14
CA PHE A 24 -34.70 20.43 33.69
C PHE A 24 -33.63 20.72 32.65
N ARG A 25 -33.87 21.67 31.73
CA ARG A 25 -32.90 22.12 30.73
C ARG A 25 -31.66 22.73 31.34
N ILE A 26 -31.84 23.70 32.23
CA ILE A 26 -30.74 24.35 32.91
C ILE A 26 -29.93 23.30 33.69
N GLY A 27 -30.60 22.40 34.42
CA GLY A 27 -29.95 21.31 35.14
C GLY A 27 -29.18 20.35 34.23
N MET A 28 -29.73 19.98 33.08
CA MET A 28 -29.10 19.09 32.11
C MET A 28 -27.90 19.73 31.41
N VAL A 29 -27.99 21.00 31.00
CA VAL A 29 -26.86 21.75 30.42
C VAL A 29 -25.72 21.81 31.42
N ASN A 30 -26.01 22.24 32.66
CA ASN A 30 -25.02 22.28 33.72
C ASN A 30 -24.44 20.89 34.04
N TYR A 31 -25.23 19.83 33.95
CA TYR A 31 -24.75 18.46 34.14
C TYR A 31 -23.83 17.98 33.01
N ILE A 32 -24.14 18.33 31.76
CA ILE A 32 -23.29 18.03 30.60
C ILE A 32 -21.96 18.77 30.74
N ASP A 33 -22.00 20.06 31.03
CA ASP A 33 -20.81 20.88 31.23
C ASP A 33 -19.95 20.35 32.38
N TYR A 34 -20.56 20.08 33.55
CA TYR A 34 -19.88 19.46 34.69
C TYR A 34 -19.29 18.09 34.36
N THR A 35 -20.02 17.24 33.63
CA THR A 35 -19.55 15.91 33.24
C THR A 35 -18.37 15.99 32.27
N LEU A 36 -18.42 16.93 31.32
CA LEU A 36 -17.34 17.16 30.36
C LEU A 36 -16.12 17.77 31.03
N GLU A 37 -16.29 18.73 31.93
CA GLU A 37 -15.23 19.29 32.76
C GLU A 37 -14.56 18.20 33.61
N LYS A 38 -15.35 17.33 34.24
CA LYS A 38 -14.84 16.18 34.98
C LYS A 38 -14.10 15.17 34.10
N ILE A 39 -14.56 14.95 32.87
CA ILE A 39 -13.86 14.12 31.87
C ILE A 39 -12.53 14.78 31.47
N ILE A 40 -12.53 16.10 31.25
CA ILE A 40 -11.32 16.87 30.92
C ILE A 40 -10.30 16.75 32.05
N VAL A 41 -10.68 17.07 33.29
CA VAL A 41 -9.77 17.04 34.46
C VAL A 41 -9.21 15.63 34.69
N ASN A 42 -10.07 14.61 34.68
CA ASN A 42 -9.66 13.22 34.91
C ASN A 42 -8.84 12.62 33.74
N ASN A 43 -8.89 13.21 32.54
CA ASN A 43 -8.05 12.80 31.41
C ASN A 43 -6.75 13.62 31.34
N ALA A 44 -6.77 14.88 31.78
CA ALA A 44 -5.58 15.73 31.91
C ALA A 44 -4.56 15.11 32.87
N GLU A 45 -5.02 14.54 33.98
CA GLU A 45 -4.19 13.77 34.92
C GLU A 45 -3.54 12.51 34.29
N LYS A 46 -4.04 12.05 33.14
CA LYS A 46 -3.53 10.88 32.39
C LYS A 46 -2.68 11.25 31.17
N GLY A 47 -2.23 12.50 31.08
CA GLY A 47 -1.41 12.98 29.96
C GLY A 47 -2.20 13.23 28.66
N ILE A 48 -3.53 13.32 28.75
CA ILE A 48 -4.42 13.67 27.64
C ILE A 48 -5.05 15.03 27.92
N SER A 49 -4.68 16.09 27.18
CA SER A 49 -5.36 17.38 27.30
C SER A 49 -6.52 17.46 26.32
N LEU A 50 -7.70 17.78 26.85
CA LEU A 50 -8.92 18.00 26.09
C LEU A 50 -9.42 19.40 26.41
N SER A 51 -9.72 20.19 25.38
CA SER A 51 -10.29 21.54 25.53
C SER A 51 -11.29 21.81 24.42
N TYR A 52 -12.22 22.70 24.66
CA TYR A 52 -13.21 23.18 23.69
C TYR A 52 -13.49 24.65 23.96
N GLU A 53 -14.01 25.37 22.97
CA GLU A 53 -14.34 26.79 23.13
C GLU A 53 -15.79 27.00 23.60
N ASP A 54 -16.73 26.30 22.98
CA ASP A 54 -18.16 26.44 23.27
C ASP A 54 -18.92 25.13 23.06
N ILE A 55 -19.98 24.96 23.83
CA ILE A 55 -20.91 23.81 23.75
C ILE A 55 -22.33 24.33 23.74
N ASN A 56 -23.06 23.98 22.68
CA ASN A 56 -24.47 24.29 22.54
C ASN A 56 -25.31 23.03 22.58
N VAL A 57 -26.23 22.96 23.55
CA VAL A 57 -27.21 21.88 23.68
C VAL A 57 -28.56 22.35 23.13
N GLY A 58 -29.04 21.65 22.10
CA GLY A 58 -30.32 21.91 21.46
C GLY A 58 -31.48 21.78 22.43
N TRP A 59 -32.58 22.50 22.14
CA TRP A 59 -33.69 22.69 23.07
C TRP A 59 -34.27 21.39 23.63
N VAL A 60 -34.30 20.30 22.86
CA VAL A 60 -34.87 18.99 23.23
C VAL A 60 -33.79 17.97 23.67
N PHE A 61 -32.56 18.41 23.96
CA PHE A 61 -31.39 17.56 24.28
C PHE A 61 -31.07 16.49 23.24
N SER A 62 -31.66 16.58 22.06
CA SER A 62 -31.43 15.67 20.96
C SER A 62 -30.17 16.03 20.19
N SER A 63 -29.63 17.23 20.34
CA SER A 63 -28.42 17.65 19.62
C SER A 63 -27.44 18.36 20.54
N VAL A 64 -26.16 18.10 20.34
CA VAL A 64 -25.05 18.77 21.02
C VAL A 64 -24.09 19.23 19.94
N SER A 65 -23.73 20.51 19.94
CA SER A 65 -22.71 21.08 19.05
C SER A 65 -21.53 21.54 19.90
N ILE A 66 -20.32 21.14 19.54
CA ILE A 66 -19.08 21.46 20.23
C ILE A 66 -18.19 22.18 19.23
N TYR A 67 -17.72 23.37 19.59
CA TYR A 67 -16.88 24.21 18.73
C TYR A 67 -15.43 24.20 19.18
N ASN A 68 -14.53 24.17 18.20
CA ASN A 68 -13.07 24.23 18.38
C ASN A 68 -12.55 23.24 19.44
N LEU A 69 -13.01 21.98 19.33
CA LEU A 69 -12.56 20.90 20.18
C LEU A 69 -11.11 20.55 19.84
N LYS A 70 -10.23 20.60 20.84
CA LYS A 70 -8.82 20.24 20.73
C LYS A 70 -8.50 19.10 21.68
N PHE A 71 -7.88 18.08 21.14
CA PHE A 71 -7.40 16.91 21.85
C PHE A 71 -5.90 16.80 21.63
N ILE A 72 -5.13 16.58 22.69
CA ILE A 72 -3.71 16.23 22.61
C ILE A 72 -3.50 15.01 23.50
N GLY A 73 -2.89 13.96 22.96
CA GLY A 73 -2.60 12.75 23.72
C GLY A 73 -1.29 12.10 23.30
N LYS A 74 -0.88 11.10 24.08
CA LYS A 74 0.25 10.20 23.77
C LYS A 74 -0.30 8.87 23.25
N ASN A 75 0.32 8.31 22.22
CA ASN A 75 0.07 6.92 21.82
C ASN A 75 1.05 5.97 22.54
N SER A 76 0.80 4.66 22.47
CA SER A 76 1.62 3.57 23.04
C SER A 76 3.06 3.46 22.49
N GLN A 77 3.42 4.30 21.50
CA GLN A 77 4.77 4.44 20.97
C GLN A 77 5.37 5.83 21.27
N ASP A 78 4.88 6.50 22.32
CA ASP A 78 5.26 7.84 22.76
C ASP A 78 5.08 8.98 21.74
N SER A 79 4.46 8.72 20.58
CA SER A 79 4.12 9.77 19.63
C SER A 79 3.01 10.66 20.18
N VAL A 80 3.28 11.97 20.23
CA VAL A 80 2.25 12.98 20.45
C VAL A 80 1.30 12.97 19.25
N PHE A 81 0.01 12.99 19.51
CA PHE A 81 -0.99 13.27 18.50
C PHE A 81 -1.90 14.39 18.97
N ARG A 82 -2.24 15.27 18.02
CA ARG A 82 -3.13 16.39 18.22
C ARG A 82 -4.29 16.25 17.25
N VAL A 83 -5.51 16.42 17.75
CA VAL A 83 -6.72 16.46 16.94
C VAL A 83 -7.41 17.78 17.20
N ASP A 84 -7.51 18.62 16.18
CA ASP A 84 -8.30 19.84 16.19
C ASP A 84 -9.57 19.59 15.38
N VAL A 85 -10.73 19.89 15.94
CA VAL A 85 -12.04 19.74 15.30
C VAL A 85 -12.73 21.10 15.38
N GLY A 86 -12.93 21.74 14.22
CA GLY A 86 -13.59 23.04 14.16
C GLY A 86 -15.03 22.98 14.69
N HIS A 87 -15.77 21.93 14.31
CA HIS A 87 -17.13 21.74 14.78
C HIS A 87 -17.52 20.25 14.82
N ALA A 88 -17.90 19.76 16.00
CA ALA A 88 -18.49 18.44 16.18
C ALA A 88 -19.97 18.57 16.50
N ARG A 89 -20.83 17.81 15.82
CA ARG A 89 -22.28 17.83 16.02
C ARG A 89 -22.81 16.43 16.26
N ILE A 90 -23.33 16.22 17.46
CA ILE A 90 -24.12 15.05 17.82
C ILE A 90 -25.57 15.36 17.47
N ASN A 91 -26.17 14.54 16.63
CA ASN A 91 -27.53 14.69 16.16
C ASN A 91 -28.37 13.45 16.57
N LYS A 92 -29.51 13.72 17.21
CA LYS A 92 -30.46 12.76 17.79
C LYS A 92 -29.82 11.82 18.83
N LEU A 93 -29.28 12.39 19.91
CA LEU A 93 -28.86 11.64 21.09
C LEU A 93 -30.07 10.97 21.78
N LYS A 94 -29.97 9.68 22.09
CA LYS A 94 -31.02 8.94 22.81
C LYS A 94 -30.86 9.08 24.33
N VAL A 95 -31.23 10.25 24.86
CA VAL A 95 -31.08 10.59 26.30
C VAL A 95 -31.77 9.59 27.23
N MET A 96 -32.94 9.08 26.88
CA MET A 96 -33.63 8.07 27.70
C MET A 96 -32.86 6.76 27.82
N GLU A 97 -32.18 6.31 26.76
CA GLU A 97 -31.34 5.10 26.81
C GLU A 97 -30.11 5.32 27.72
N LEU A 98 -29.57 6.54 27.74
CA LEU A 98 -28.47 6.94 28.61
C LEU A 98 -28.88 6.92 30.09
N LEU A 99 -30.03 7.51 30.43
CA LEU A 99 -30.52 7.61 31.81
C LEU A 99 -30.96 6.26 32.40
N ILE A 100 -31.69 5.44 31.62
CA ILE A 100 -32.27 4.18 32.09
C ILE A 100 -31.26 3.03 32.00
N SER A 101 -30.57 2.90 30.85
CA SER A 101 -29.76 1.72 30.54
C SER A 101 -28.24 1.96 30.63
N LYS A 102 -27.82 3.21 30.91
CA LYS A 102 -26.41 3.63 30.92
C LYS A 102 -25.67 3.31 29.61
N ARG A 103 -26.38 3.38 28.47
CA ARG A 103 -25.84 3.14 27.11
C ARG A 103 -25.84 4.43 26.32
N LEU A 104 -24.70 4.75 25.71
CA LEU A 104 -24.58 5.91 24.83
C LEU A 104 -24.89 5.51 23.39
N LYS A 105 -26.05 5.94 22.90
CA LYS A 105 -26.48 5.74 21.51
C LYS A 105 -26.62 7.07 20.80
N ILE A 106 -25.82 7.23 19.76
CA ILE A 106 -25.77 8.41 18.90
C ILE A 106 -26.25 7.99 17.52
N LEU A 107 -27.25 8.69 16.98
CA LEU A 107 -27.75 8.40 15.64
C LEU A 107 -26.78 8.96 14.59
N ASN A 108 -26.49 10.25 14.66
CA ASN A 108 -25.61 10.91 13.70
C ASN A 108 -24.54 11.69 14.45
N LEU A 109 -23.29 11.55 14.03
CA LEU A 109 -22.15 12.29 14.54
C LEU A 109 -21.42 12.93 13.36
N ASP A 110 -21.49 14.25 13.25
CA ASP A 110 -20.82 14.99 12.19
C ASP A 110 -19.58 15.67 12.77
N PHE A 111 -18.45 15.57 12.08
CA PHE A 111 -17.24 16.32 12.37
C PHE A 111 -16.89 17.16 11.16
N ILE A 112 -16.66 18.45 11.35
CA ILE A 112 -16.37 19.42 10.29
C ILE A 112 -15.04 20.09 10.60
N HIS A 113 -14.16 20.15 9.59
CA HIS A 113 -12.79 20.64 9.69
C HIS A 113 -12.01 19.89 10.77
N VAL A 114 -11.67 18.63 10.49
CA VAL A 114 -10.87 17.81 11.40
C VAL A 114 -9.43 17.81 10.93
N THR A 115 -8.53 18.31 11.77
CA THR A 115 -7.09 18.20 11.54
C THR A 115 -6.47 17.28 12.59
N VAL A 116 -5.94 16.14 12.15
CA VAL A 116 -5.10 15.26 12.95
C VAL A 116 -3.64 15.60 12.64
N SER A 117 -2.81 15.82 13.64
CA SER A 117 -1.36 16.02 13.50
C SER A 117 -0.63 15.00 14.37
N THR A 118 0.29 14.25 13.77
CA THR A 118 1.13 13.27 14.46
C THR A 118 2.61 13.57 14.20
N TRP A 119 3.47 13.30 15.18
CA TRP A 119 4.92 13.54 15.09
C TRP A 119 5.71 12.24 15.22
N ALA A 120 6.80 12.13 14.43
CA ALA A 120 7.83 11.12 14.63
C ALA A 120 8.69 11.46 15.86
N GLY A 121 9.09 10.45 16.65
CA GLY A 121 10.19 10.52 17.63
C GLY A 121 10.09 11.52 18.79
N ARG A 122 9.02 12.33 18.89
CA ARG A 122 8.83 13.25 20.02
C ARG A 122 8.25 12.53 21.23
N HIS A 123 9.11 12.26 22.20
CA HIS A 123 8.72 11.85 23.54
C HIS A 123 8.39 13.10 24.38
N LEU A 124 7.21 13.14 25.01
CA LEU A 124 6.95 14.07 26.12
C LEU A 124 7.52 13.47 27.40
N PRO A 125 7.97 14.28 28.39
CA PRO A 125 8.45 13.78 29.67
C PRO A 125 7.45 12.78 30.27
N GLN A 126 8.01 11.68 30.77
CA GLN A 126 7.32 10.47 31.22
C GLN A 126 6.24 10.86 32.25
N SER A 127 4.97 10.62 31.93
CA SER A 127 3.91 10.60 32.94
C SER A 127 3.71 9.13 33.27
N GLU A 128 3.80 8.78 34.55
CA GLU A 128 3.57 7.43 35.05
C GLU A 128 2.31 6.82 34.40
N GLU A 129 2.42 5.56 33.99
CA GLU A 129 1.39 4.82 33.26
C GLU A 129 0.04 4.82 33.99
N ALA A 130 -0.80 5.80 33.70
CA ALA A 130 -2.23 5.71 33.97
C ALA A 130 -2.88 5.05 32.75
N GLY A 131 -3.00 3.72 32.77
CA GLY A 131 -3.77 2.99 31.77
C GLY A 131 -5.11 3.68 31.52
N ILE A 132 -5.42 3.97 30.25
CA ILE A 132 -6.62 4.70 29.85
C ILE A 132 -7.85 3.86 30.23
N ARG A 133 -8.37 4.07 31.45
CA ARG A 133 -9.64 3.50 31.88
C ARG A 133 -10.74 4.28 31.16
N MET A 134 -11.19 3.73 30.03
CA MET A 134 -12.39 4.19 29.32
C MET A 134 -13.53 4.43 30.31
N ASN A 135 -14.09 5.64 30.28
CA ASN A 135 -15.23 6.00 31.13
C ASN A 135 -16.35 4.97 30.94
N LYS A 136 -17.04 4.59 32.03
CA LYS A 136 -18.16 3.63 32.03
C LYS A 136 -19.19 3.93 30.92
N LEU A 137 -19.37 5.21 30.58
CA LEU A 137 -20.23 5.70 29.51
C LEU A 137 -19.85 5.18 28.11
N PHE A 138 -18.57 5.01 27.80
CA PHE A 138 -18.09 4.57 26.49
C PHE A 138 -17.85 3.05 26.41
N ARG A 139 -18.12 2.30 27.49
CA ARG A 139 -17.99 0.82 27.48
C ARG A 139 -18.90 0.16 26.45
N ARG A 140 -20.02 0.80 26.11
CA ARG A 140 -21.01 0.35 25.12
C ARG A 140 -21.41 1.55 24.28
N LEU A 141 -20.56 1.93 23.34
CA LEU A 141 -20.83 3.00 22.39
C LEU A 141 -21.46 2.40 21.13
N LYS A 142 -22.57 2.99 20.69
CA LYS A 142 -23.16 2.72 19.38
C LYS A 142 -23.37 4.04 18.66
N VAL A 143 -22.80 4.15 17.47
CA VAL A 143 -22.99 5.29 16.57
C VAL A 143 -23.51 4.77 15.25
N ASP A 144 -24.74 5.17 14.87
CA ASP A 144 -25.36 4.67 13.64
C ASP A 144 -24.70 5.27 12.39
N LYS A 145 -24.31 6.54 12.45
CA LYS A 145 -23.58 7.22 11.38
C LYS A 145 -22.58 8.24 11.90
N ILE A 146 -21.37 8.19 11.35
CA ILE A 146 -20.32 9.20 11.54
C ILE A 146 -19.96 9.78 10.19
N LEU A 147 -19.96 11.10 10.09
CA LEU A 147 -19.57 11.83 8.89
C LEU A 147 -18.44 12.80 9.22
N PHE A 148 -17.29 12.62 8.59
CA PHE A 148 -16.23 13.60 8.56
C PHE A 148 -16.35 14.42 7.29
N LYS A 149 -16.36 15.75 7.45
CA LYS A 149 -16.25 16.74 6.37
C LYS A 149 -14.94 17.47 6.52
N GLU A 150 -14.11 17.44 5.49
CA GLU A 150 -12.77 18.03 5.48
C GLU A 150 -11.89 17.46 6.61
N LEU A 151 -11.47 16.22 6.43
CA LEU A 151 -10.52 15.53 7.28
C LEU A 151 -9.12 15.68 6.68
N VAL A 152 -8.20 16.23 7.46
CA VAL A 152 -6.79 16.38 7.14
C VAL A 152 -5.97 15.65 8.19
N TRP A 153 -5.06 14.79 7.78
CA TRP A 153 -4.05 14.19 8.63
C TRP A 153 -2.65 14.61 8.19
N ARG A 154 -1.91 15.23 9.09
CA ARG A 154 -0.52 15.68 8.91
C ARG A 154 0.40 14.78 9.70
N TYR A 155 1.35 14.17 9.03
CA TYR A 155 2.46 13.47 9.65
C TYR A 155 3.72 14.32 9.54
N LEU A 156 4.28 14.66 10.69
CA LEU A 156 5.43 15.54 10.84
C LEU A 156 6.62 14.75 11.37
N ASP A 157 7.83 15.09 10.95
CA ASP A 157 9.05 14.54 11.54
C ASP A 157 9.36 15.13 12.93
N GLU A 158 10.45 14.71 13.55
CA GLU A 158 10.93 15.20 14.86
C GLU A 158 11.11 16.73 14.89
N ASN A 159 11.53 17.30 13.76
CA ASN A 159 11.78 18.73 13.57
C ASN A 159 10.51 19.51 13.19
N GLY A 160 9.36 18.84 13.01
CA GLY A 160 8.11 19.46 12.61
C GLY A 160 7.98 19.70 11.10
N LYS A 161 8.83 19.08 10.27
CA LYS A 161 8.70 19.11 8.81
C LYS A 161 7.65 18.10 8.35
N LEU A 162 6.83 18.50 7.37
CA LEU A 162 5.78 17.68 6.79
C LEU A 162 6.35 16.53 5.95
N GLU A 163 6.07 15.30 6.37
CA GLU A 163 6.50 14.07 5.71
C GLU A 163 5.35 13.40 4.95
N ALA A 164 4.13 13.46 5.50
CA ALA A 164 2.92 13.03 4.79
C ALA A 164 1.73 13.95 5.11
N LEU A 165 0.88 14.14 4.11
CA LEU A 165 -0.39 14.86 4.21
C LEU A 165 -1.48 13.97 3.61
N VAL A 166 -2.50 13.64 4.38
CA VAL A 166 -3.65 12.86 3.92
C VAL A 166 -4.88 13.73 4.04
N GLU A 167 -5.65 13.84 2.97
CA GLU A 167 -6.80 14.74 2.88
C GLU A 167 -8.00 13.99 2.31
N THR A 168 -9.16 14.31 2.85
CA THR A 168 -10.43 13.97 2.23
C THR A 168 -11.52 14.95 2.65
N GLU A 169 -12.31 15.39 1.69
CA GLU A 169 -13.54 16.14 1.84
C GLU A 169 -14.61 15.34 2.56
N ARG A 170 -14.69 14.02 2.34
CA ARG A 170 -15.76 13.21 2.90
C ARG A 170 -15.35 11.78 3.27
N LEU A 171 -15.54 11.45 4.53
CA LEU A 171 -15.49 10.07 5.05
C LEU A 171 -16.76 9.76 5.84
N SER A 172 -17.49 8.72 5.44
CA SER A 172 -18.68 8.22 6.13
C SER A 172 -18.41 6.84 6.72
N LEU A 173 -18.78 6.66 7.98
CA LEU A 173 -18.74 5.37 8.67
C LEU A 173 -20.14 5.08 9.19
N ASP A 174 -20.69 3.91 8.92
CA ASP A 174 -22.01 3.53 9.42
C ASP A 174 -21.92 2.32 10.36
N GLY A 175 -22.78 2.31 11.37
CA GLY A 175 -22.96 1.20 12.29
C GLY A 175 -21.74 0.91 13.17
N LEU A 176 -20.99 1.94 13.59
CA LEU A 176 -19.88 1.77 14.51
C LEU A 176 -20.36 1.29 15.88
N ARG A 177 -19.83 0.16 16.33
CA ARG A 177 -20.13 -0.39 17.66
C ARG A 177 -18.83 -0.69 18.39
N LEU A 178 -18.72 -0.20 19.62
CA LEU A 178 -17.61 -0.47 20.52
C LEU A 178 -18.14 -1.16 21.78
N LYS A 179 -17.56 -2.31 22.11
CA LYS A 179 -17.88 -3.07 23.32
C LYS A 179 -16.60 -3.34 24.11
N GLN A 180 -16.42 -2.60 25.20
CA GLN A 180 -15.37 -2.86 26.18
C GLN A 180 -15.77 -4.05 27.06
N ARG A 181 -14.92 -5.07 27.13
CA ARG A 181 -15.06 -6.19 28.09
C ARG A 181 -14.39 -5.82 29.41
N ASP A 182 -14.88 -6.36 30.53
CA ASP A 182 -14.31 -6.11 31.87
C ASP A 182 -12.88 -6.68 32.02
N LYS A 183 -12.54 -7.68 31.22
CA LYS A 183 -11.17 -8.17 30.95
C LYS A 183 -11.02 -8.39 29.43
N GLY A 184 -9.91 -7.95 28.84
CA GLY A 184 -9.58 -8.16 27.42
C GLY A 184 -9.71 -6.92 26.52
N ILE A 185 -9.34 -7.10 25.25
CA ILE A 185 -9.33 -6.06 24.20
C ILE A 185 -10.78 -5.65 23.88
N PRO A 186 -11.09 -4.34 23.76
CA PRO A 186 -12.41 -3.90 23.30
C PRO A 186 -12.70 -4.44 21.90
N THR A 187 -13.90 -4.95 21.69
CA THR A 187 -14.34 -5.38 20.35
C THR A 187 -14.93 -4.18 19.61
N MET A 188 -14.44 -3.94 18.38
CA MET A 188 -14.98 -2.93 17.46
C MET A 188 -15.61 -3.60 16.24
N SER A 189 -16.75 -3.10 15.78
CA SER A 189 -17.36 -3.52 14.51
C SER A 189 -17.86 -2.31 13.72
N LEU A 190 -17.84 -2.43 12.40
CA LEU A 190 -18.29 -1.40 11.46
C LEU A 190 -19.18 -2.05 10.39
N GLU A 191 -20.29 -1.41 10.02
CA GLU A 191 -21.22 -1.93 9.00
C GLU A 191 -20.78 -1.49 7.60
N SER A 192 -20.41 -0.23 7.42
CA SER A 192 -19.86 0.27 6.15
C SER A 192 -18.89 1.44 6.34
N LEU A 193 -17.99 1.58 5.37
CA LEU A 193 -17.11 2.75 5.19
C LEU A 193 -17.25 3.25 3.77
N ARG A 194 -17.37 4.56 3.59
CA ARG A 194 -17.36 5.21 2.28
C ARG A 194 -16.48 6.44 2.27
N ASN A 195 -15.62 6.52 1.26
CA ASN A 195 -14.78 7.68 0.96
C ASN A 195 -14.70 7.86 -0.56
N SER A 196 -14.59 9.09 -1.06
CA SER A 196 -14.70 9.41 -2.50
C SER A 196 -13.51 10.20 -3.08
N ASP A 197 -12.47 10.45 -2.30
CA ASP A 197 -11.53 11.53 -2.62
C ASP A 197 -10.30 11.52 -1.69
N LEU A 198 -9.80 10.33 -1.34
CA LEU A 198 -8.63 10.24 -0.48
C LEU A 198 -7.37 10.64 -1.26
N ASN A 199 -6.75 11.74 -0.83
CA ASN A 199 -5.48 12.23 -1.34
C ASN A 199 -4.38 12.00 -0.30
N LEU A 200 -3.25 11.40 -0.69
CA LEU A 200 -2.08 11.26 0.16
C LEU A 200 -0.87 11.86 -0.55
N GLU A 201 -0.33 12.95 -0.02
CA GLU A 201 0.89 13.56 -0.52
C GLU A 201 2.08 13.24 0.38
N PHE A 202 3.20 12.85 -0.23
CA PHE A 202 4.48 12.63 0.45
C PHE A 202 5.52 13.60 -0.10
N PRO A 203 5.61 14.83 0.44
CA PRO A 203 6.48 15.88 -0.10
C PRO A 203 7.97 15.51 -0.14
N GLY A 204 8.43 14.67 0.81
CA GLY A 204 9.80 14.16 0.87
C GLY A 204 10.15 13.22 -0.27
N ASN A 205 9.20 12.36 -0.67
CA ASN A 205 9.35 11.41 -1.76
C ASN A 205 8.90 11.97 -3.12
N LYS A 206 8.29 13.16 -3.16
CA LYS A 206 7.77 13.81 -4.38
C LYS A 206 6.73 12.95 -5.11
N HIS A 207 5.85 12.28 -4.36
CA HIS A 207 4.73 11.52 -4.91
C HIS A 207 3.43 11.91 -4.23
N ARG A 208 2.34 11.82 -4.99
CA ARG A 208 0.96 11.93 -4.54
C ARG A 208 0.23 10.63 -4.90
N TYR A 209 -0.63 10.17 -4.02
CA TYR A 209 -1.47 9.01 -4.19
C TYR A 209 -2.92 9.47 -4.13
N LEU A 210 -3.69 9.17 -5.16
CA LEU A 210 -5.11 9.49 -5.22
C LEU A 210 -5.91 8.20 -5.20
N ILE A 211 -6.98 8.16 -4.42
CA ILE A 211 -7.94 7.06 -4.39
C ILE A 211 -9.33 7.68 -4.54
N GLY A 212 -9.98 7.43 -5.67
CA GLY A 212 -11.24 8.06 -6.01
C GLY A 212 -12.46 7.46 -5.31
N ASN A 213 -12.43 6.21 -4.86
CA ASN A 213 -13.52 5.66 -4.05
C ASN A 213 -13.06 4.48 -3.21
N ILE A 214 -13.47 4.45 -1.95
CA ILE A 214 -13.31 3.31 -1.05
C ILE A 214 -14.68 2.97 -0.50
N VAL A 215 -15.17 1.76 -0.76
CA VAL A 215 -16.45 1.28 -0.26
C VAL A 215 -16.24 -0.07 0.40
N TYR A 216 -16.43 -0.11 1.71
CA TYR A 216 -16.55 -1.34 2.49
C TYR A 216 -18.01 -1.55 2.87
N ASN A 217 -18.50 -2.78 2.71
CA ASN A 217 -19.81 -3.21 3.18
C ASN A 217 -19.69 -4.58 3.85
N HIS A 218 -20.01 -4.63 5.14
CA HIS A 218 -20.00 -5.86 5.94
C HIS A 218 -21.08 -6.85 5.49
N ILE A 219 -22.29 -6.38 5.15
CA ILE A 219 -23.41 -7.24 4.75
C ILE A 219 -23.09 -7.94 3.44
N ASP A 220 -22.56 -7.18 2.46
CA ASP A 220 -22.16 -7.74 1.17
C ASP A 220 -20.81 -8.47 1.26
N SER A 221 -20.12 -8.38 2.40
CA SER A 221 -18.76 -8.88 2.61
C SER A 221 -17.83 -8.44 1.46
N SER A 222 -17.77 -7.13 1.21
CA SER A 222 -17.00 -6.57 0.10
C SER A 222 -16.21 -5.34 0.48
N LEU A 223 -15.05 -5.18 -0.16
CA LEU A 223 -14.25 -3.96 -0.14
C LEU A 223 -13.86 -3.63 -1.58
N ILE A 224 -14.23 -2.45 -2.06
CA ILE A 224 -13.95 -1.97 -3.41
C ILE A 224 -13.16 -0.67 -3.30
N ILE A 225 -12.03 -0.62 -4.00
CA ILE A 225 -11.15 0.55 -4.06
C ILE A 225 -10.96 0.90 -5.54
N ASN A 226 -11.41 2.09 -5.95
CA ASN A 226 -11.40 2.49 -7.36
C ASN A 226 -10.50 3.71 -7.60
N ASN A 227 -10.04 3.83 -8.84
CA ASN A 227 -9.28 4.96 -9.36
C ASN A 227 -8.07 5.28 -8.47
N ILE A 228 -7.21 4.29 -8.29
CA ILE A 228 -5.97 4.42 -7.53
C ILE A 228 -4.91 4.96 -8.49
N HIS A 229 -4.25 6.05 -8.13
CA HIS A 229 -3.17 6.64 -8.92
C HIS A 229 -1.97 6.95 -8.04
N ILE A 230 -0.77 6.62 -8.55
CA ILE A 230 0.52 7.02 -8.01
C ILE A 230 1.10 8.05 -8.98
N ILE A 231 1.19 9.30 -8.54
CA ILE A 231 1.52 10.44 -9.39
C ILE A 231 2.80 11.10 -8.86
N PRO A 232 3.92 11.06 -9.62
CA PRO A 232 5.09 11.86 -9.29
C PRO A 232 4.76 13.36 -9.37
N LEU A 233 5.17 14.13 -8.37
CA LEU A 233 4.97 15.58 -8.32
C LEU A 233 5.88 16.36 -9.28
N LEU A 234 6.89 15.68 -9.83
CA LEU A 234 7.88 16.25 -10.74
C LEU A 234 7.96 15.39 -12.01
N ASP A 235 8.26 16.00 -13.15
CA ASP A 235 8.59 15.26 -14.37
C ASP A 235 9.92 14.49 -14.23
N LYS A 236 10.27 13.67 -15.23
CA LYS A 236 11.47 12.81 -15.20
C LYS A 236 12.78 13.60 -14.98
N VAL A 237 12.92 14.77 -15.59
CA VAL A 237 14.14 15.58 -15.54
C VAL A 237 14.20 16.34 -14.21
N ALA A 238 13.11 17.01 -13.85
CA ALA A 238 12.98 17.77 -12.61
C ALA A 238 13.15 16.86 -11.37
N PHE A 239 12.56 15.66 -11.39
CA PHE A 239 12.70 14.66 -10.33
C PHE A 239 14.17 14.25 -10.12
N SER A 240 14.87 13.96 -11.22
CA SER A 240 16.30 13.58 -11.17
C SER A 240 17.17 14.73 -10.66
N ASN A 241 16.92 15.96 -11.14
CA ASN A 241 17.62 17.17 -10.73
C ASN A 241 17.41 17.50 -9.25
N TYR A 242 16.21 17.25 -8.72
CA TYR A 242 15.88 17.51 -7.31
C TYR A 242 16.70 16.62 -6.37
N TYR A 243 16.71 15.30 -6.61
CA TYR A 243 17.39 14.37 -5.72
C TYR A 243 18.91 14.31 -5.91
N LYS A 244 19.41 14.71 -7.09
CA LYS A 244 20.83 14.60 -7.49
C LYS A 244 21.46 13.24 -7.18
N SER A 245 20.63 12.19 -7.16
CA SER A 245 20.98 10.81 -6.84
C SER A 245 20.05 9.86 -7.59
N GLN A 246 20.47 8.61 -7.80
CA GLN A 246 19.65 7.61 -8.47
C GLN A 246 18.43 7.25 -7.61
N GLN A 247 17.26 7.76 -7.98
CA GLN A 247 15.98 7.44 -7.40
C GLN A 247 15.04 6.86 -8.45
N ASP A 248 14.16 5.96 -8.03
CA ASP A 248 13.08 5.48 -8.88
C ASP A 248 11.93 6.47 -8.82
N ARG A 249 11.57 7.01 -9.98
CA ARG A 249 10.34 7.78 -10.17
C ARG A 249 9.26 6.80 -10.59
N ILE A 250 8.24 6.64 -9.75
CA ILE A 250 7.20 5.62 -9.92
C ILE A 250 5.89 6.30 -10.28
N SER A 251 5.36 5.96 -11.44
CA SER A 251 4.00 6.31 -11.84
C SER A 251 3.19 5.03 -11.94
N GLY A 252 1.92 5.06 -11.56
CA GLY A 252 1.09 3.88 -11.71
C GLY A 252 -0.38 4.15 -11.49
N MET A 253 -1.20 3.20 -11.89
CA MET A 253 -2.62 3.24 -11.62
C MET A 253 -3.24 1.86 -11.48
N SER A 254 -4.39 1.82 -10.84
CA SER A 254 -5.28 0.66 -10.80
C SER A 254 -6.72 1.17 -10.89
N ARG A 255 -7.49 0.63 -11.83
CA ARG A 255 -8.90 1.03 -12.02
C ARG A 255 -9.75 0.59 -10.83
N GLU A 256 -9.52 -0.63 -10.39
CA GLU A 256 -10.25 -1.28 -9.31
C GLU A 256 -9.34 -2.31 -8.61
N ILE A 257 -9.46 -2.35 -7.29
CA ILE A 257 -9.11 -3.47 -6.43
C ILE A 257 -10.38 -3.88 -5.70
N LYS A 258 -10.86 -5.08 -5.97
CA LYS A 258 -12.10 -5.63 -5.43
C LYS A 258 -11.85 -6.87 -4.61
N PHE A 259 -12.19 -6.79 -3.34
CA PHE A 259 -12.23 -7.92 -2.42
C PHE A 259 -13.66 -8.43 -2.27
N SER A 260 -13.84 -9.74 -2.48
CA SER A 260 -15.13 -10.42 -2.30
C SER A 260 -15.05 -11.44 -1.17
N GLY A 261 -16.06 -11.52 -0.32
CA GLY A 261 -15.98 -12.28 0.94
C GLY A 261 -15.05 -11.61 1.97
N PHE A 262 -14.90 -10.29 1.88
CA PHE A 262 -14.02 -9.49 2.73
C PHE A 262 -14.59 -9.38 4.15
N SER A 263 -13.78 -9.72 5.14
CA SER A 263 -14.11 -9.61 6.55
C SER A 263 -12.90 -9.18 7.37
N ILE A 264 -13.17 -8.50 8.48
CA ILE A 264 -12.17 -8.09 9.46
C ILE A 264 -12.53 -8.79 10.76
N LEU A 265 -11.67 -9.69 11.22
CA LEU A 265 -11.81 -10.42 12.46
C LEU A 265 -10.90 -9.78 13.52
N ASP A 266 -11.44 -9.59 14.72
CA ASP A 266 -10.75 -9.00 15.87
C ASP A 266 -10.81 -9.98 17.05
N THR A 267 -10.05 -11.06 16.95
CA THR A 267 -10.00 -12.13 17.96
C THR A 267 -8.82 -11.97 18.91
N MET A 268 -7.64 -11.50 18.43
CA MET A 268 -6.45 -11.15 19.23
C MET A 268 -5.56 -10.07 18.54
N GLY A 269 -6.12 -9.37 17.56
CA GLY A 269 -5.43 -8.53 16.60
C GLY A 269 -6.27 -8.43 15.32
N VAL A 270 -5.96 -7.47 14.45
CA VAL A 270 -6.68 -7.32 13.18
C VAL A 270 -6.28 -8.45 12.24
N HIS A 271 -7.25 -9.25 11.84
CA HIS A 271 -7.09 -10.30 10.83
C HIS A 271 -8.01 -9.99 9.66
N VAL A 272 -7.46 -9.90 8.46
CA VAL A 272 -8.20 -9.60 7.24
C VAL A 272 -8.36 -10.89 6.44
N HIS A 273 -9.59 -11.27 6.14
CA HIS A 273 -9.86 -12.43 5.30
C HIS A 273 -10.64 -12.01 4.06
N SER A 274 -10.32 -12.58 2.90
CA SER A 274 -11.10 -12.42 1.68
C SER A 274 -11.11 -13.70 0.85
N ARG A 275 -12.26 -14.04 0.29
CA ARG A 275 -12.37 -15.18 -0.64
C ARG A 275 -11.71 -14.89 -1.99
N SER A 276 -11.79 -13.64 -2.47
CA SER A 276 -11.05 -13.25 -3.66
C SER A 276 -10.57 -11.81 -3.61
N MET A 277 -9.52 -11.52 -4.36
CA MET A 277 -9.02 -10.19 -4.66
C MET A 277 -8.81 -10.08 -6.18
N ASP A 278 -9.61 -9.25 -6.83
CA ASP A 278 -9.52 -8.93 -8.25
C ASP A 278 -8.88 -7.56 -8.42
N LEU A 279 -7.86 -7.42 -9.27
CA LEU A 279 -7.18 -6.16 -9.49
C LEU A 279 -6.70 -5.96 -10.93
N THR A 280 -6.61 -4.70 -11.32
CA THR A 280 -5.84 -4.24 -12.49
C THR A 280 -4.62 -3.46 -12.01
N PHE A 281 -3.57 -3.36 -12.82
CA PHE A 281 -2.38 -2.62 -12.41
C PHE A 281 -1.54 -2.16 -13.60
N GLU A 282 -1.19 -0.87 -13.59
CA GLU A 282 -0.22 -0.30 -14.50
C GLU A 282 0.89 0.38 -13.70
N LEU A 283 2.14 0.13 -14.08
CA LEU A 283 3.31 0.69 -13.41
C LEU A 283 4.38 1.09 -14.41
N GLU A 284 4.85 2.31 -14.27
CA GLU A 284 6.02 2.80 -14.96
C GLU A 284 7.06 3.27 -13.97
N VAL A 285 8.26 2.74 -14.11
CA VAL A 285 9.42 3.09 -13.28
C VAL A 285 10.46 3.73 -14.16
N TYR A 286 10.84 4.96 -13.84
CA TYR A 286 11.92 5.68 -14.52
C TYR A 286 13.10 5.88 -13.57
N ARG A 287 14.32 5.58 -14.05
CA ARG A 287 15.57 5.82 -13.32
C ARG A 287 16.57 6.57 -14.18
N ASN A 288 17.18 7.61 -13.60
CA ASN A 288 18.31 8.31 -14.20
C ASN A 288 19.62 7.93 -13.52
N LYS A 289 20.50 7.23 -14.26
CA LYS A 289 21.81 6.77 -13.78
C LYS A 289 22.94 7.79 -13.95
N ARG A 290 22.68 8.98 -14.51
CA ARG A 290 23.69 10.07 -14.58
C ARG A 290 24.12 10.56 -13.21
N TYR A 291 23.28 10.36 -12.19
CA TYR A 291 23.57 10.72 -10.81
C TYR A 291 24.19 9.56 -10.03
N PRO A 292 24.90 9.83 -8.92
CA PRO A 292 25.46 8.80 -8.07
C PRO A 292 24.37 7.96 -7.39
N PHE A 293 24.66 6.67 -7.21
CA PHE A 293 23.81 5.79 -6.41
C PHE A 293 24.17 5.94 -4.92
N THR A 294 23.30 6.57 -4.14
CA THR A 294 23.57 6.92 -2.73
C THR A 294 22.72 6.12 -1.73
N ARG A 295 21.89 5.18 -2.20
CA ARG A 295 20.95 4.44 -1.35
C ARG A 295 21.68 3.47 -0.43
N LYS A 296 21.60 3.73 0.88
CA LYS A 296 22.17 2.86 1.94
C LYS A 296 21.16 1.90 2.56
N ARG A 297 19.85 2.12 2.38
CA ARG A 297 18.80 1.30 2.99
C ARG A 297 18.56 0.01 2.20
N THR A 298 18.55 -1.11 2.92
CA THR A 298 18.14 -2.42 2.41
C THR A 298 16.69 -2.41 1.93
N VAL A 299 16.48 -2.79 0.68
CA VAL A 299 15.18 -3.10 0.10
C VAL A 299 14.83 -4.53 0.47
N LEU A 300 13.67 -4.73 1.07
CA LEU A 300 13.18 -6.04 1.50
C LEU A 300 12.74 -6.89 0.31
N LEU A 301 12.81 -8.22 0.45
CA LEU A 301 12.15 -9.13 -0.49
C LEU A 301 10.63 -9.14 -0.26
N PRO A 302 9.83 -9.56 -1.25
CA PRO A 302 8.38 -9.54 -1.16
C PRO A 302 7.80 -10.17 0.12
N SER A 303 8.21 -11.38 0.52
CA SER A 303 7.67 -12.00 1.75
C SER A 303 8.07 -11.23 3.02
N GLU A 304 9.25 -10.62 3.05
CA GLU A 304 9.67 -9.76 4.16
C GLU A 304 8.82 -8.47 4.21
N MET A 305 8.34 -7.98 3.06
CA MET A 305 7.41 -6.85 3.01
C MET A 305 6.03 -7.24 3.53
N PHE A 306 5.50 -8.39 3.12
CA PHE A 306 4.18 -8.87 3.58
C PHE A 306 4.15 -9.09 5.10
N LYS A 307 5.24 -9.59 5.69
CA LYS A 307 5.38 -9.76 7.15
C LYS A 307 5.44 -8.45 7.93
N ARG A 308 5.75 -7.32 7.30
CA ARG A 308 5.76 -6.00 7.95
C ARG A 308 4.40 -5.32 7.94
N VAL A 309 3.40 -5.90 7.27
CA VAL A 309 2.02 -5.47 7.40
C VAL A 309 1.62 -5.69 8.87
N GLY A 310 1.07 -4.66 9.52
CA GLY A 310 0.76 -4.67 10.95
C GLY A 310 -0.45 -5.53 11.34
N PHE A 311 -0.92 -6.38 10.43
CA PHE A 311 -2.08 -7.27 10.60
C PHE A 311 -1.87 -8.55 9.78
N LEU A 312 -2.51 -9.64 10.20
CA LEU A 312 -2.53 -10.87 9.42
C LEU A 312 -3.56 -10.75 8.30
N PHE A 313 -3.23 -11.23 7.11
CA PHE A 313 -4.18 -11.33 6.01
C PHE A 313 -4.17 -12.71 5.39
N ASP A 314 -5.31 -13.10 4.85
CA ASP A 314 -5.50 -14.34 4.12
C ASP A 314 -6.48 -14.12 2.96
N VAL A 315 -6.05 -14.47 1.76
CA VAL A 315 -6.83 -14.28 0.53
C VAL A 315 -6.80 -15.56 -0.29
N ASP A 316 -7.93 -16.25 -0.41
CA ASP A 316 -7.97 -17.58 -1.05
C ASP A 316 -7.55 -17.52 -2.52
N SER A 317 -7.93 -16.46 -3.23
CA SER A 317 -7.63 -16.29 -4.66
C SER A 317 -7.35 -14.84 -5.03
N VAL A 318 -6.15 -14.57 -5.56
CA VAL A 318 -5.77 -13.27 -6.12
C VAL A 318 -5.74 -13.39 -7.64
N ARG A 319 -6.41 -12.48 -8.34
CA ARG A 319 -6.46 -12.41 -9.79
C ARG A 319 -6.11 -11.01 -10.26
N LEU A 320 -4.95 -10.88 -10.88
CA LEU A 320 -4.59 -9.68 -11.62
C LEU A 320 -4.87 -9.94 -13.09
N ARG A 321 -5.51 -8.97 -13.75
CA ARG A 321 -5.80 -9.02 -15.19
C ARG A 321 -5.38 -7.73 -15.86
N ASP A 322 -4.98 -7.84 -17.12
CA ASP A 322 -4.67 -6.69 -17.98
C ASP A 322 -3.63 -5.75 -17.34
N GLY A 323 -2.57 -6.36 -16.80
CA GLY A 323 -1.50 -5.63 -16.15
C GLY A 323 -0.45 -5.09 -17.13
N PHE A 324 0.17 -3.98 -16.75
CA PHE A 324 1.26 -3.36 -17.48
C PHE A 324 2.40 -2.97 -16.54
N VAL A 325 3.63 -3.30 -16.91
CA VAL A 325 4.83 -2.87 -16.17
C VAL A 325 5.91 -2.44 -17.15
N ALA A 326 6.40 -1.20 -17.02
CA ALA A 326 7.55 -0.71 -17.77
C ALA A 326 8.66 -0.22 -16.84
N TYR A 327 9.90 -0.53 -17.20
CA TYR A 327 11.10 0.05 -16.61
C TYR A 327 11.90 0.80 -17.68
N GLU A 328 12.23 2.04 -17.37
CA GLU A 328 12.94 2.95 -18.25
C GLU A 328 14.18 3.50 -17.55
N GLU A 329 15.30 3.50 -18.24
CA GLU A 329 16.60 3.86 -17.68
C GLU A 329 17.41 4.78 -18.59
N LEU A 330 17.76 5.96 -18.08
CA LEU A 330 18.69 6.88 -18.73
C LEU A 330 20.11 6.67 -18.20
N ASN A 331 21.01 6.20 -19.06
CA ASN A 331 22.41 5.96 -18.72
C ASN A 331 23.28 7.23 -18.83
N ILE A 332 24.50 7.17 -18.26
CA ILE A 332 25.38 8.32 -18.02
C ILE A 332 25.62 9.16 -19.29
N LYS A 333 25.86 8.52 -20.44
CA LYS A 333 26.28 9.18 -21.69
C LYS A 333 25.22 9.13 -22.80
N ASP A 334 24.05 8.58 -22.54
CA ASP A 334 23.02 8.35 -23.55
C ASP A 334 22.02 9.49 -23.58
N ARG A 335 21.55 9.87 -24.79
CA ARG A 335 20.55 10.94 -24.94
C ARG A 335 19.12 10.44 -24.67
N ASN A 336 18.85 9.19 -25.03
CA ASN A 336 17.54 8.56 -24.89
C ASN A 336 17.61 7.44 -23.85
N PRO A 337 16.59 7.28 -23.01
CA PRO A 337 16.51 6.18 -22.09
C PRO A 337 16.20 4.86 -22.80
N GLY A 338 16.72 3.75 -22.26
CA GLY A 338 16.35 2.41 -22.69
C GLY A 338 15.09 1.96 -21.94
N ARG A 339 14.19 1.21 -22.59
CA ARG A 339 12.91 0.80 -22.01
C ARG A 339 12.69 -0.69 -22.17
N VAL A 340 12.19 -1.33 -21.12
CA VAL A 340 11.73 -2.72 -21.13
C VAL A 340 10.34 -2.76 -20.53
N PHE A 341 9.43 -3.53 -21.10
CA PHE A 341 8.08 -3.62 -20.57
C PHE A 341 7.46 -5.01 -20.75
N PHE A 342 6.47 -5.27 -19.91
CA PHE A 342 5.52 -6.36 -20.01
C PHE A 342 4.13 -5.75 -20.10
N GLN A 343 3.31 -6.29 -20.99
CA GLN A 343 1.91 -5.91 -21.16
C GLN A 343 1.04 -7.17 -21.15
N ASP A 344 -0.28 -7.00 -21.09
CA ASP A 344 -1.24 -8.09 -21.06
C ASP A 344 -0.91 -9.09 -19.94
N ILE A 345 -0.49 -8.56 -18.78
CA ILE A 345 -0.07 -9.39 -17.65
C ILE A 345 -1.32 -9.93 -16.96
N ASP A 346 -1.43 -11.25 -16.91
CA ASP A 346 -2.42 -11.95 -16.11
C ASP A 346 -1.69 -12.73 -15.02
N MET A 347 -2.16 -12.66 -13.79
CA MET A 347 -1.57 -13.41 -12.68
C MET A 347 -2.66 -13.98 -11.79
N ASP A 348 -2.48 -15.24 -11.40
CA ASP A 348 -3.31 -15.94 -10.43
C ASP A 348 -2.43 -16.39 -9.26
N ALA A 349 -2.93 -16.25 -8.04
CA ALA A 349 -2.34 -16.85 -6.86
C ALA A 349 -3.43 -17.46 -6.00
N PHE A 350 -3.15 -18.64 -5.47
CA PHE A 350 -4.04 -19.34 -4.56
C PHE A 350 -3.41 -19.32 -3.17
N HIS A 351 -4.21 -19.00 -2.15
CA HIS A 351 -3.78 -18.90 -0.76
C HIS A 351 -2.69 -17.84 -0.51
N PHE A 352 -3.03 -16.56 -0.75
CA PHE A 352 -2.11 -15.44 -0.53
C PHE A 352 -2.22 -14.91 0.90
N THR A 353 -1.20 -15.15 1.70
CA THR A 353 -1.17 -14.78 3.13
C THR A 353 0.20 -14.24 3.57
N ASN A 354 0.25 -13.58 4.73
CA ASN A 354 1.49 -13.27 5.45
C ASN A 354 1.69 -14.10 6.73
N ASP A 355 0.80 -15.06 7.01
CA ASP A 355 0.93 -15.96 8.15
C ASP A 355 2.06 -16.98 7.91
N SER A 356 3.13 -16.87 8.70
CA SER A 356 4.31 -17.74 8.58
C SER A 356 4.07 -19.21 8.87
N THR A 357 2.90 -19.58 9.42
CA THR A 357 2.53 -20.97 9.69
C THR A 357 1.92 -21.68 8.47
N GLN A 358 1.56 -20.93 7.43
CA GLN A 358 0.92 -21.44 6.22
C GLN A 358 1.93 -21.87 5.15
N ALA A 359 1.41 -22.47 4.07
CA ALA A 359 2.20 -22.83 2.89
C ALA A 359 2.80 -21.59 2.19
N ASP A 360 3.86 -21.80 1.43
CA ASP A 360 4.52 -20.72 0.69
C ASP A 360 3.57 -20.14 -0.39
N ASN A 361 3.60 -18.83 -0.61
CA ASN A 361 2.75 -18.19 -1.62
C ASN A 361 3.25 -18.53 -3.03
N VAL A 362 2.36 -18.98 -3.92
CA VAL A 362 2.69 -19.30 -5.32
C VAL A 362 1.86 -18.44 -6.26
N PHE A 363 2.55 -17.77 -7.19
CA PHE A 363 1.95 -16.92 -8.21
C PHE A 363 2.24 -17.51 -9.59
N TYR A 364 1.21 -17.67 -10.40
CA TYR A 364 1.30 -18.04 -11.81
C TYR A 364 1.01 -16.79 -12.63
N ALA A 365 2.00 -16.34 -13.39
CA ALA A 365 1.90 -15.13 -14.19
C ALA A 365 2.12 -15.45 -15.67
N THR A 366 1.36 -14.80 -16.52
CA THR A 366 1.60 -14.73 -17.95
C THR A 366 1.64 -13.28 -18.41
N GLY A 367 2.29 -13.00 -19.54
CA GLY A 367 2.30 -11.67 -20.12
C GLY A 367 3.19 -11.59 -21.36
N ASN A 368 3.08 -10.50 -22.10
CA ASN A 368 3.85 -10.28 -23.33
C ASN A 368 5.05 -9.39 -23.05
N PHE A 369 6.24 -9.97 -23.09
CA PHE A 369 7.50 -9.25 -23.01
C PHE A 369 7.75 -8.47 -24.31
N MET A 370 7.96 -7.15 -24.19
CA MET A 370 8.17 -6.25 -25.32
C MET A 370 7.05 -6.34 -26.39
N GLY A 371 5.83 -6.70 -25.97
CA GLY A 371 4.67 -6.85 -26.87
C GLY A 371 4.70 -8.06 -27.81
N GLN A 372 5.71 -8.94 -27.70
CA GLN A 372 5.84 -10.12 -28.57
C GLN A 372 6.03 -11.42 -27.78
N GLY A 373 7.09 -11.51 -26.97
CA GLY A 373 7.47 -12.76 -26.33
C GLY A 373 6.53 -13.13 -25.18
N ARG A 374 5.63 -14.09 -25.39
CA ARG A 374 4.74 -14.61 -24.35
C ARG A 374 5.58 -15.28 -23.26
N VAL A 375 5.53 -14.73 -22.06
CA VAL A 375 6.14 -15.29 -20.86
C VAL A 375 5.08 -16.02 -20.05
N LYS A 376 5.42 -17.22 -19.58
CA LYS A 376 4.71 -17.92 -18.49
C LYS A 376 5.71 -18.12 -17.34
N ALA A 377 5.35 -17.75 -16.12
CA ALA A 377 6.22 -17.85 -14.96
C ALA A 377 5.46 -18.31 -13.72
N GLU A 378 6.12 -19.13 -12.90
CA GLU A 378 5.69 -19.51 -11.55
C GLU A 378 6.69 -18.91 -10.57
N ILE A 379 6.17 -18.15 -9.59
CA ILE A 379 6.95 -17.45 -8.57
C ILE A 379 6.54 -18.00 -7.21
N THR A 380 7.47 -18.67 -6.54
CA THR A 380 7.28 -19.17 -5.17
C THR A 380 7.94 -18.23 -4.18
N MET A 381 7.15 -17.68 -3.26
CA MET A 381 7.59 -16.77 -2.22
C MET A 381 7.42 -17.43 -0.85
N PRO A 382 8.52 -17.75 -0.15
CA PRO A 382 8.42 -18.48 1.10
C PRO A 382 7.87 -17.61 2.22
N LEU A 383 7.07 -18.22 3.09
CA LEU A 383 6.61 -17.58 4.34
C LEU A 383 7.51 -17.95 5.53
N GLY A 384 8.23 -19.06 5.46
CA GLY A 384 9.24 -19.46 6.45
C GLY A 384 10.52 -18.62 6.40
N TYR A 385 11.20 -18.45 7.54
CA TYR A 385 12.52 -17.81 7.59
C TYR A 385 13.60 -18.71 6.96
N GLY A 386 14.57 -18.10 6.29
CA GLY A 386 15.75 -18.80 5.75
C GLY A 386 15.49 -19.67 4.51
N LYS A 387 14.24 -19.80 4.06
CA LYS A 387 13.89 -20.47 2.81
C LYS A 387 14.24 -19.60 1.60
N ASP A 388 14.60 -20.27 0.51
CA ASP A 388 14.84 -19.63 -0.78
C ASP A 388 13.51 -19.36 -1.50
N TYR A 389 13.48 -18.25 -2.23
CA TYR A 389 12.46 -17.97 -3.23
C TYR A 389 12.81 -18.74 -4.50
N ARG A 390 11.81 -19.03 -5.33
CA ARG A 390 12.03 -19.68 -6.63
C ARG A 390 11.25 -18.99 -7.73
N ILE A 391 11.87 -18.89 -8.90
CA ILE A 391 11.23 -18.45 -10.13
C ILE A 391 11.57 -19.46 -11.21
N LYS A 392 10.55 -20.00 -11.85
CA LYS A 392 10.69 -20.83 -13.04
C LYS A 392 9.72 -20.36 -14.12
N GLY A 393 10.08 -20.53 -15.37
CA GLY A 393 9.23 -20.07 -16.47
C GLY A 393 9.89 -20.17 -17.82
N ALA A 394 9.17 -19.72 -18.84
CA ALA A 394 9.64 -19.68 -20.20
C ALA A 394 9.11 -18.45 -20.95
N CYS A 395 9.89 -17.99 -21.92
CA CYS A 395 9.53 -16.98 -22.90
C CYS A 395 9.48 -17.63 -24.29
N SER A 396 8.37 -17.40 -25.00
CA SER A 396 8.18 -17.85 -26.38
C SER A 396 9.04 -17.07 -27.37
N SER A 397 8.92 -17.43 -28.64
CA SER A 397 9.66 -16.78 -29.70
C SER A 397 9.31 -15.29 -29.85
N PHE A 398 10.32 -14.46 -30.11
CA PHE A 398 10.17 -13.05 -30.50
C PHE A 398 11.44 -12.53 -31.19
N GLU A 399 11.34 -11.37 -31.84
CA GLU A 399 12.49 -10.71 -32.46
C GLU A 399 13.45 -10.12 -31.40
N LEU A 400 14.69 -10.60 -31.34
CA LEU A 400 15.68 -10.12 -30.37
C LEU A 400 16.02 -8.63 -30.56
N LYS A 401 15.71 -8.04 -31.72
CA LYS A 401 15.85 -6.60 -31.95
C LYS A 401 15.01 -5.74 -31.02
N GLU A 402 13.88 -6.24 -30.52
CA GLU A 402 12.99 -5.48 -29.66
C GLU A 402 13.68 -5.00 -28.38
N VAL A 403 14.63 -5.78 -27.84
CA VAL A 403 15.38 -5.39 -26.63
C VAL A 403 16.53 -4.41 -26.91
N ASN A 404 16.72 -3.96 -28.16
CA ASN A 404 17.81 -3.04 -28.49
C ASN A 404 17.74 -1.71 -27.75
N SER A 405 16.55 -1.22 -27.40
CA SER A 405 16.41 0.06 -26.68
C SER A 405 17.18 0.03 -25.36
N ILE A 406 17.06 -1.06 -24.59
CA ILE A 406 17.77 -1.25 -23.33
C ILE A 406 19.20 -1.72 -23.56
N LEU A 407 19.47 -2.59 -24.53
CA LEU A 407 20.81 -3.12 -24.78
C LEU A 407 21.79 -2.03 -25.27
N LYS A 408 21.34 -1.14 -26.17
CA LYS A 408 22.14 -0.02 -26.64
C LYS A 408 22.46 0.95 -25.51
N SER A 409 21.42 1.38 -24.79
CA SER A 409 21.56 2.32 -23.67
C SER A 409 22.41 1.73 -22.56
N THR A 410 22.22 0.46 -22.18
CA THR A 410 22.83 -0.07 -20.95
C THR A 410 24.17 -0.74 -21.20
N TYR A 411 24.27 -1.52 -22.28
CA TYR A 411 25.39 -2.43 -22.51
C TYR A 411 26.21 -2.09 -23.76
N LEU A 412 25.80 -1.07 -24.54
CA LEU A 412 26.44 -0.72 -25.82
C LEU A 412 26.43 -1.88 -26.83
N VAL A 413 25.39 -2.71 -26.75
CA VAL A 413 25.17 -3.87 -27.62
C VAL A 413 23.99 -3.56 -28.53
N ASP A 414 24.10 -3.94 -29.81
CA ASP A 414 23.08 -3.75 -30.84
C ASP A 414 22.89 -5.02 -31.65
N ILE A 415 21.71 -5.60 -31.54
CA ILE A 415 21.30 -6.79 -32.27
C ILE A 415 20.87 -6.36 -33.67
N LYS A 416 21.58 -6.85 -34.69
CA LYS A 416 21.37 -6.56 -36.11
C LYS A 416 20.39 -7.53 -36.78
N SER A 417 20.28 -8.75 -36.26
CA SER A 417 19.29 -9.78 -36.62
C SER A 417 19.25 -10.82 -35.49
N GLY A 418 18.17 -11.59 -35.44
CA GLY A 418 18.05 -12.71 -34.52
C GLY A 418 16.63 -12.90 -34.01
N ILE A 419 16.23 -14.16 -33.92
CA ILE A 419 14.96 -14.61 -33.33
C ILE A 419 15.31 -15.39 -32.07
N LEU A 420 14.68 -15.05 -30.94
CA LEU A 420 14.63 -15.98 -29.84
C LEU A 420 13.66 -17.09 -30.26
N ASP A 421 14.07 -18.35 -30.19
CA ASP A 421 13.14 -19.46 -30.39
C ASP A 421 12.41 -19.73 -29.07
N THR A 422 13.18 -19.96 -28.01
CA THR A 422 12.68 -20.23 -26.65
C THR A 422 13.73 -19.83 -25.62
N MET A 423 13.29 -19.23 -24.51
CA MET A 423 14.12 -19.07 -23.31
C MET A 423 13.41 -19.71 -22.12
N ALA A 424 14.02 -20.71 -21.48
CA ALA A 424 13.50 -21.29 -20.24
C ALA A 424 14.44 -20.96 -19.08
N PHE A 425 13.88 -20.69 -17.90
CA PHE A 425 14.66 -20.36 -16.71
C PHE A 425 14.10 -21.04 -15.48
N ASP A 426 15.00 -21.43 -14.57
CA ASP A 426 14.67 -21.96 -13.25
C ASP A 426 15.79 -21.58 -12.29
N PHE A 427 15.47 -20.72 -11.33
CA PHE A 427 16.45 -20.25 -10.36
C PHE A 427 15.82 -20.00 -9.00
N THR A 428 16.63 -20.21 -7.95
CA THR A 428 16.32 -19.78 -6.60
C THR A 428 17.06 -18.50 -6.25
N TYR A 429 16.55 -17.76 -5.28
CA TYR A 429 17.23 -16.60 -4.75
C TYR A 429 16.87 -16.34 -3.30
N ASN A 430 17.78 -15.69 -2.58
CA ASN A 430 17.57 -15.28 -1.20
C ASN A 430 18.22 -13.92 -0.91
N ILE A 431 18.42 -13.62 0.38
CA ILE A 431 19.02 -12.37 0.83
C ILE A 431 20.47 -12.16 0.43
N ARG A 432 21.16 -13.20 -0.07
CA ARG A 432 22.58 -13.15 -0.42
C ARG A 432 22.83 -13.29 -1.91
N LYS A 433 22.24 -14.31 -2.57
CA LYS A 433 22.54 -14.64 -3.97
C LYS A 433 21.41 -15.41 -4.65
N SER A 434 21.45 -15.43 -5.98
CA SER A 434 20.57 -16.21 -6.84
C SER A 434 21.36 -17.26 -7.58
N GLN A 435 20.80 -18.46 -7.71
CA GLN A 435 21.45 -19.59 -8.37
C GLN A 435 20.45 -20.39 -9.20
N GLY A 436 20.87 -20.89 -10.36
CA GLY A 436 19.97 -21.64 -11.24
C GLY A 436 20.52 -21.79 -12.64
N ILE A 437 19.62 -21.98 -13.60
CA ILE A 437 19.96 -22.14 -15.01
C ILE A 437 19.03 -21.33 -15.91
N VAL A 438 19.54 -21.00 -17.09
CA VAL A 438 18.75 -20.49 -18.21
C VAL A 438 19.14 -21.24 -19.47
N ASP A 439 18.15 -21.77 -20.17
CA ASP A 439 18.28 -22.33 -21.50
C ASP A 439 17.85 -21.27 -22.52
N PHE A 440 18.70 -20.99 -23.49
CA PHE A 440 18.57 -19.91 -24.45
C PHE A 440 18.79 -20.46 -25.86
N LYS A 441 17.68 -20.60 -26.60
CA LYS A 441 17.66 -21.08 -27.98
C LYS A 441 17.33 -19.93 -28.92
N TYR A 442 18.17 -19.71 -29.92
CA TYR A 442 18.01 -18.61 -30.88
C TYR A 442 18.46 -19.01 -32.29
N SER A 443 18.00 -18.23 -33.26
CA SER A 443 18.33 -18.36 -34.68
C SER A 443 18.73 -17.00 -35.30
N ASP A 444 19.62 -17.00 -36.29
CA ASP A 444 20.19 -15.85 -37.03
C ASP A 444 20.66 -14.65 -36.17
N LEU A 445 21.23 -14.92 -34.99
CA LEU A 445 21.70 -13.87 -34.09
C LEU A 445 22.97 -13.21 -34.62
N LYS A 446 22.85 -11.93 -34.99
CA LYS A 446 23.98 -11.06 -35.30
C LYS A 446 23.99 -9.86 -34.36
N VAL A 447 25.16 -9.57 -33.79
CA VAL A 447 25.36 -8.55 -32.77
C VAL A 447 26.52 -7.63 -33.15
N HIS A 448 26.33 -6.34 -32.91
CA HIS A 448 27.33 -5.30 -33.00
C HIS A 448 27.58 -4.71 -31.61
N VAL A 449 28.85 -4.46 -31.29
CA VAL A 449 29.25 -3.88 -30.00
C VAL A 449 29.91 -2.54 -30.25
N TYR A 450 29.40 -1.49 -29.62
CA TYR A 450 30.00 -0.16 -29.72
C TYR A 450 31.18 -0.03 -28.74
N ASN A 451 32.16 0.79 -29.11
CA ASN A 451 33.30 1.08 -28.26
C ASN A 451 32.86 1.81 -26.98
N ALA A 452 33.12 1.19 -25.82
CA ALA A 452 32.84 1.81 -24.53
C ALA A 452 33.84 2.92 -24.19
N LYS A 453 33.33 4.14 -24.06
CA LYS A 453 34.04 5.30 -23.49
C LYS A 453 33.84 5.45 -21.97
N ASP A 454 33.08 4.55 -21.35
CA ASP A 454 32.71 4.56 -19.92
C ASP A 454 33.37 3.38 -19.22
N THR A 455 33.95 3.58 -18.03
CA THR A 455 34.68 2.55 -17.27
C THR A 455 33.82 1.35 -16.89
N ASP A 456 32.56 1.56 -16.48
CA ASP A 456 31.68 0.47 -16.04
C ASP A 456 31.21 -0.36 -17.24
N LYS A 457 30.78 0.32 -18.31
CA LYS A 457 30.39 -0.36 -19.56
C LYS A 457 31.60 -1.06 -20.20
N LYS A 458 32.80 -0.47 -20.12
CA LYS A 458 34.05 -1.07 -20.60
C LYS A 458 34.41 -2.32 -19.79
N SER A 459 34.23 -2.29 -18.47
CA SER A 459 34.40 -3.46 -17.61
C SER A 459 33.41 -4.57 -17.97
N PHE A 460 32.13 -4.24 -18.16
CA PHE A 460 31.12 -5.19 -18.61
C PHE A 460 31.47 -5.81 -19.97
N LEU A 461 31.82 -5.02 -20.98
CA LEU A 461 32.21 -5.53 -22.30
C LEU A 461 33.50 -6.37 -22.26
N LYS A 462 34.51 -5.95 -21.48
CA LYS A 462 35.71 -6.77 -21.23
C LYS A 462 35.34 -8.13 -20.65
N SER A 463 34.39 -8.14 -19.70
CA SER A 463 33.93 -9.37 -19.05
C SER A 463 33.11 -10.29 -19.96
N TRP A 464 32.64 -9.82 -21.12
CA TRP A 464 31.98 -10.61 -22.15
C TRP A 464 32.96 -11.24 -23.16
N ALA A 465 34.22 -10.79 -23.17
CA ALA A 465 35.29 -11.14 -24.11
C ALA A 465 34.94 -10.89 -25.60
N MET A 466 35.72 -10.04 -26.26
CA MET A 466 35.49 -9.65 -27.67
C MET A 466 35.37 -10.84 -28.62
N ASN A 467 36.14 -11.91 -28.37
CA ASN A 467 36.12 -13.15 -29.15
C ASN A 467 34.76 -13.86 -29.14
N GLN A 468 33.92 -13.65 -28.13
CA GLN A 468 32.59 -14.26 -28.06
C GLN A 468 31.61 -13.58 -29.01
N PHE A 469 31.68 -12.25 -29.18
CA PHE A 469 30.85 -11.56 -30.17
C PHE A 469 31.16 -12.01 -31.60
N ILE A 470 32.45 -12.26 -31.90
CA ILE A 470 32.87 -12.83 -33.18
C ILE A 470 32.27 -14.23 -33.37
N ARG A 471 32.24 -15.06 -32.32
CA ARG A 471 31.66 -16.41 -32.37
C ARG A 471 30.14 -16.39 -32.55
N ILE A 472 29.43 -15.55 -31.81
CA ILE A 472 27.98 -15.37 -31.94
C ILE A 472 27.63 -15.07 -33.40
N ASN A 473 28.32 -14.11 -34.01
CA ASN A 473 28.10 -13.71 -35.40
C ASN A 473 28.45 -14.80 -36.44
N LYS A 474 29.31 -15.77 -36.10
CA LYS A 474 29.66 -16.89 -36.98
C LYS A 474 28.66 -18.05 -36.90
N ILE A 475 28.08 -18.27 -35.73
CA ILE A 475 27.23 -19.42 -35.48
C ILE A 475 25.80 -19.13 -35.90
N GLY A 476 25.29 -17.94 -35.57
CA GLY A 476 23.93 -17.52 -35.92
C GLY A 476 22.83 -18.25 -35.14
N ASP A 477 22.92 -19.57 -35.04
CA ASP A 477 21.92 -20.45 -34.44
C ASP A 477 22.53 -21.28 -33.31
N ALA A 478 21.93 -21.26 -32.12
CA ALA A 478 22.40 -22.09 -31.01
C ALA A 478 21.31 -22.44 -30.01
N ASN A 479 21.56 -23.51 -29.26
CA ASN A 479 20.86 -23.84 -28.04
C ASN A 479 21.88 -23.91 -26.90
N LEU A 480 21.83 -22.94 -25.98
CA LEU A 480 22.85 -22.75 -24.97
C LEU A 480 22.23 -22.81 -23.57
N THR A 481 22.92 -23.47 -22.65
CA THR A 481 22.56 -23.45 -21.22
C THR A 481 23.60 -22.63 -20.47
N GLY A 482 23.14 -21.66 -19.69
CA GLY A 482 23.96 -20.83 -18.82
C GLY A 482 23.65 -21.04 -17.34
N LYS A 483 24.67 -20.96 -16.49
CA LYS A 483 24.48 -21.00 -15.04
C LYS A 483 24.23 -19.60 -14.49
N ILE A 484 23.15 -19.46 -13.73
CA ILE A 484 22.87 -18.27 -12.94
C ILE A 484 23.66 -18.39 -11.63
N ASN A 485 24.50 -17.40 -11.36
CA ASN A 485 25.12 -17.18 -10.05
C ASN A 485 25.38 -15.69 -9.89
N PHE A 486 24.51 -15.01 -9.15
CA PHE A 486 24.54 -13.55 -9.03
C PHE A 486 24.34 -13.13 -7.58
N GLU A 487 25.25 -12.30 -7.06
CA GLU A 487 25.18 -11.77 -5.71
C GLU A 487 24.16 -10.64 -5.61
N ARG A 488 23.33 -10.68 -4.56
CA ARG A 488 22.30 -9.67 -4.33
C ARG A 488 22.95 -8.36 -3.93
N ASN A 489 22.52 -7.28 -4.58
CA ASN A 489 22.69 -5.94 -4.06
C ASN A 489 21.47 -5.57 -3.18
N PRO A 490 21.59 -5.53 -1.84
CA PRO A 490 20.45 -5.29 -0.94
C PRO A 490 19.87 -3.88 -1.08
N SER A 491 20.59 -2.92 -1.66
CA SER A 491 20.08 -1.56 -1.92
C SER A 491 19.26 -1.47 -3.22
N ARG A 492 19.13 -2.56 -3.99
CA ARG A 492 18.39 -2.61 -5.26
C ARG A 492 17.10 -3.40 -5.11
N SER A 493 16.13 -3.14 -5.99
CA SER A 493 14.83 -3.80 -5.98
C SER A 493 14.92 -5.28 -6.34
N VAL A 494 13.87 -6.03 -5.99
CA VAL A 494 13.75 -7.44 -6.38
C VAL A 494 13.71 -7.62 -7.91
N PHE A 495 13.09 -6.69 -8.65
CA PHE A 495 13.08 -6.71 -10.12
C PHE A 495 14.47 -6.50 -10.74
N TYR A 496 15.30 -5.62 -10.14
CA TYR A 496 16.71 -5.49 -10.54
C TYR A 496 17.45 -6.81 -10.31
N TYR A 497 17.17 -7.47 -9.19
CA TYR A 497 17.79 -8.74 -8.85
C TYR A 497 17.44 -9.82 -9.89
N TRP A 498 16.15 -10.05 -10.16
CA TRP A 498 15.69 -11.03 -11.15
C TRP A 498 16.25 -10.78 -12.56
N SER A 499 16.16 -9.53 -13.02
CA SER A 499 16.67 -9.16 -14.35
C SER A 499 18.19 -9.35 -14.48
N LYS A 500 18.95 -9.05 -13.43
CA LYS A 500 20.40 -9.30 -13.42
C LYS A 500 20.74 -10.78 -13.33
N SER A 501 20.00 -11.57 -12.55
CA SER A 501 20.18 -13.01 -12.48
C SER A 501 20.03 -13.66 -13.85
N LEU A 502 18.95 -13.36 -14.58
CA LEU A 502 18.72 -13.85 -15.94
C LEU A 502 19.81 -13.37 -16.91
N LEU A 503 20.16 -12.08 -16.89
CA LEU A 503 21.23 -11.55 -17.74
C LEU A 503 22.59 -12.22 -17.49
N TYR A 504 22.92 -12.52 -16.23
CA TYR A 504 24.14 -13.23 -15.89
C TYR A 504 24.12 -14.67 -16.40
N GLY A 505 22.97 -15.35 -16.31
CA GLY A 505 22.79 -16.67 -16.92
C GLY A 505 23.00 -16.64 -18.43
N LEU A 506 22.38 -15.69 -19.13
CA LEU A 506 22.55 -15.52 -20.58
C LEU A 506 24.00 -15.22 -20.94
N LYS A 507 24.66 -14.38 -20.15
CA LYS A 507 26.09 -14.09 -20.28
C LYS A 507 26.92 -15.38 -20.12
N ASP A 508 26.67 -16.20 -19.10
CA ASP A 508 27.39 -17.46 -18.89
C ASP A 508 27.17 -18.42 -20.08
N ALA A 509 25.93 -18.54 -20.57
CA ALA A 509 25.57 -19.35 -21.74
C ALA A 509 26.40 -18.98 -22.99
N LEU A 510 26.60 -17.67 -23.20
CA LEU A 510 27.30 -17.13 -24.37
C LEU A 510 28.83 -17.14 -24.23
N ILE A 511 29.38 -17.20 -23.00
CA ILE A 511 30.84 -17.15 -22.76
C ILE A 511 31.43 -18.55 -22.52
N LYS A 512 30.74 -19.42 -21.78
CA LYS A 512 31.37 -20.58 -21.13
C LYS A 512 31.59 -21.79 -22.04
N ASN A 513 30.96 -21.84 -23.21
CA ASN A 513 31.09 -23.01 -24.08
C ASN A 513 32.22 -22.83 -25.10
N GLY A 514 33.42 -23.25 -24.68
CA GLY A 514 34.57 -23.57 -25.53
C GLY A 514 34.30 -24.65 -26.60
N ALA A 515 33.11 -25.24 -26.60
CA ALA A 515 32.49 -25.89 -27.75
C ALA A 515 31.00 -25.53 -27.72
N ILE A 516 30.53 -24.68 -28.63
CA ILE A 516 29.11 -24.69 -28.98
C ILE A 516 28.91 -26.05 -29.64
N ASN A 517 28.40 -26.99 -28.85
CA ASN A 517 28.06 -28.31 -29.33
C ASN A 517 26.56 -28.22 -29.64
N PRO A 518 26.15 -27.98 -30.89
CA PRO A 518 24.75 -27.93 -31.26
C PRO A 518 24.20 -29.36 -31.25
N LYS A 519 24.17 -30.00 -30.08
CA LYS A 519 23.35 -31.19 -29.92
C LYS A 519 21.92 -30.71 -29.80
N PHE A 520 21.22 -30.79 -30.92
CA PHE A 520 19.77 -30.76 -31.01
C PHE A 520 19.22 -31.89 -30.14
N ASN A 521 19.11 -31.67 -28.83
CA ASN A 521 18.55 -32.66 -27.93
C ASN A 521 17.03 -32.46 -27.94
N LYS A 522 16.33 -33.22 -28.79
CA LYS A 522 14.89 -33.45 -28.65
C LYS A 522 14.66 -34.25 -27.35
N SER A 523 14.63 -33.59 -26.20
CA SER A 523 14.01 -34.12 -24.97
C SER A 523 14.26 -33.18 -23.79
N LYS A 524 13.40 -32.17 -23.68
CA LYS A 524 12.78 -31.65 -22.45
C LYS A 524 12.07 -30.37 -22.85
N THR A 525 10.98 -30.53 -23.59
CA THR A 525 9.96 -29.49 -23.63
C THR A 525 9.44 -29.40 -22.21
N PHE A 526 9.74 -28.32 -21.50
CA PHE A 526 8.92 -27.92 -20.36
C PHE A 526 7.58 -27.49 -20.95
N ILE A 527 6.72 -28.48 -21.18
CA ILE A 527 5.29 -28.25 -21.33
C ILE A 527 4.84 -27.88 -19.93
N LEU A 528 4.56 -26.60 -19.70
CA LEU A 528 3.59 -26.27 -18.66
C LEU A 528 2.30 -26.86 -19.19
N ASP A 529 1.84 -27.95 -18.58
CA ASP A 529 0.55 -28.57 -18.91
C ASP A 529 -0.49 -27.45 -18.96
N ASP A 530 -1.11 -27.28 -20.13
CA ASP A 530 -2.30 -26.45 -20.27
C ASP A 530 -3.45 -27.26 -19.63
N GLY A 531 -3.51 -27.20 -18.30
CA GLY A 531 -4.63 -27.67 -17.48
C GLY A 531 -5.68 -26.57 -17.34
#